data_AF-A0A8C3VUL3-F1
#
_entry.id   AF-A0A8C3VUL3-F1
#
_cell.length_a   1.000
_cell.length_b   1.000
_cell.length_c   1.000
_cell.angle_alpha   90.00
_cell.angle_beta   90.00
_cell.angle_gamma   90.00
#
_symmetry.space_group_name_H-M   'P 1'
#
loop_
_entity.id
_entity.type
_entity.pdbx_description
1 polymer ?
#
loop_
_entity_poly.entity_id
_entity_poly.type
_entity_poly.pdbx_seq_one_letter_code
_entity_poly.pdbx_strand_id
1 'polypeptide(L)'
;MFSFFSFLRIMGSNSFQNKFTCSLCDKYFIDPVTLGCGHSFCMPCFCLSWEEDAQHPPLCPVCKEKSHQMNLKTNIVMMTRVFLARRTGPYDLPSSEEQICEIHMKTKNFFCEVSKDVLCLPCSKTKEHGAHMHCSIEWAAEEYRQKLLKQMRSLWEKTQENERNLHRETSKIRNWEKLQLHLPQPVVPQLSSWPITGLMDWLEQFQVTRHVPVFEDLQCWLSGPDLPGVNNTPTRPKYFLAWGAESFTSGQHYWEVNVAGYCNWAIGFCDDFWAKKNDMALDSEGIFLLFCIQENNQCSLFTSSPLTPQYVRRPLGQVGVFLDYEAGLVSFINAATSSIICSFPSCSFSSALKPFLCSGHP
;
A
#
# COMPACT_ATOMS: atom_id res chain seq x y z
N MET A 1 -47.80 -43.58 -27.35
CA MET A 1 -48.07 -43.42 -25.90
C MET A 1 -47.41 -44.51 -25.03
N PHE A 2 -46.24 -45.04 -25.43
CA PHE A 2 -45.59 -46.19 -24.75
C PHE A 2 -44.08 -46.01 -24.48
N SER A 3 -43.57 -44.77 -24.43
CA SER A 3 -42.12 -44.50 -24.21
C SER A 3 -41.81 -43.66 -22.95
N PHE A 4 -42.80 -43.03 -22.32
CA PHE A 4 -42.58 -42.21 -21.12
C PHE A 4 -42.68 -43.02 -19.81
N PHE A 5 -43.48 -44.09 -19.78
CA PHE A 5 -43.69 -44.90 -18.55
C PHE A 5 -42.57 -45.92 -18.27
N SER A 6 -41.76 -46.28 -19.27
CA SER A 6 -40.60 -47.16 -19.09
C SER A 6 -39.43 -46.45 -18.40
N PHE A 7 -39.34 -45.12 -18.48
CA PHE A 7 -38.35 -44.32 -17.74
C PHE A 7 -38.70 -44.15 -16.25
N LEU A 8 -40.00 -44.17 -15.91
CA LEU A 8 -40.49 -44.06 -14.53
C LEU A 8 -40.30 -45.35 -13.71
N ARG A 9 -40.10 -46.51 -14.35
CA ARG A 9 -39.93 -47.80 -13.65
C ARG A 9 -38.48 -48.12 -13.25
N ILE A 10 -37.52 -47.28 -13.64
CA ILE A 10 -36.10 -47.37 -13.24
C ILE A 10 -35.77 -46.31 -12.17
N MET A 11 -36.78 -45.84 -11.41
CA MET A 11 -36.61 -44.93 -10.28
C MET A 11 -36.56 -45.67 -8.93
N GLY A 12 -36.51 -47.01 -8.94
CA GLY A 12 -36.57 -47.87 -7.74
C GLY A 12 -35.27 -48.62 -7.41
N SER A 13 -34.10 -48.11 -7.79
CA SER A 13 -32.83 -48.71 -7.36
C SER A 13 -31.97 -47.67 -6.64
N ASN A 14 -31.73 -47.89 -5.35
CA ASN A 14 -30.81 -47.13 -4.48
C ASN A 14 -29.36 -47.04 -5.03
N SER A 15 -29.06 -47.62 -6.19
CA SER A 15 -27.74 -47.61 -6.82
C SER A 15 -27.49 -46.43 -7.77
N PHE A 16 -28.50 -45.62 -8.12
CA PHE A 16 -28.33 -44.48 -9.05
C PHE A 16 -28.19 -43.11 -8.38
N GLN A 17 -28.71 -42.93 -7.16
CA GLN A 17 -28.64 -41.65 -6.43
C GLN A 17 -27.23 -41.32 -5.92
N ASN A 18 -26.45 -42.32 -5.51
CA ASN A 18 -25.09 -42.15 -4.97
C ASN A 18 -24.03 -41.67 -5.97
N LYS A 19 -24.37 -41.49 -7.26
CA LYS A 19 -23.40 -41.06 -8.30
C LYS A 19 -23.36 -39.55 -8.54
N PHE A 20 -24.27 -38.78 -7.92
CA PHE A 20 -24.43 -37.35 -8.22
C PHE A 20 -24.50 -36.46 -6.97
N THR A 21 -24.20 -37.01 -5.79
CA THR A 21 -24.22 -36.31 -4.51
C THR A 21 -22.81 -35.93 -4.08
N CYS A 22 -22.70 -34.75 -3.47
CA CYS A 22 -21.46 -34.25 -2.92
C CYS A 22 -21.19 -34.86 -1.55
N SER A 23 -20.02 -35.46 -1.39
CA SER A 23 -19.58 -36.09 -0.13
C SER A 23 -19.28 -35.10 1.00
N LEU A 24 -19.44 -33.78 0.78
CA LEU A 24 -19.28 -32.75 1.81
C LEU A 24 -20.61 -32.16 2.29
N CYS A 25 -21.66 -32.18 1.46
CA CYS A 25 -22.94 -31.56 1.80
C CYS A 25 -24.15 -32.48 1.60
N ASP A 26 -23.92 -33.71 1.16
CA ASP A 26 -24.90 -34.76 0.89
C ASP A 26 -26.03 -34.38 -0.09
N LYS A 27 -25.90 -33.23 -0.77
CA LYS A 27 -26.81 -32.72 -1.79
C LYS A 27 -26.29 -33.03 -3.19
N TYR A 28 -27.17 -32.96 -4.19
CA TYR A 28 -26.77 -33.02 -5.60
C TYR A 28 -25.67 -32.00 -5.89
N PHE A 29 -24.65 -32.41 -6.65
CA PHE A 29 -23.48 -31.58 -6.93
C PHE A 29 -23.84 -30.19 -7.41
N ILE A 30 -23.09 -29.18 -6.95
CA ILE A 30 -23.14 -27.80 -7.42
C ILE A 30 -21.84 -27.52 -8.11
N ASP A 31 -21.90 -27.53 -9.45
CA ASP A 31 -20.73 -27.32 -10.29
C ASP A 31 -19.64 -28.35 -9.94
N PRO A 32 -19.83 -29.63 -10.32
CA PRO A 32 -19.00 -30.72 -9.85
C PRO A 32 -17.55 -30.54 -10.28
N VAL A 33 -16.66 -30.54 -9.30
CA VAL A 33 -15.20 -30.54 -9.47
C VAL A 33 -14.69 -31.92 -9.14
N THR A 34 -13.86 -32.50 -9.99
CA THR A 34 -13.23 -33.80 -9.74
C THR A 34 -11.73 -33.61 -9.59
N LEU A 35 -11.18 -34.08 -8.47
CA LEU A 35 -9.75 -34.05 -8.21
C LEU A 35 -9.03 -35.22 -8.91
N GLY A 36 -7.70 -35.18 -8.99
CA GLY A 36 -6.90 -36.25 -9.60
C GLY A 36 -7.09 -37.63 -8.95
N CYS A 37 -7.47 -37.66 -7.66
CA CYS A 37 -7.82 -38.89 -6.93
C CYS A 37 -9.20 -39.48 -7.30
N GLY A 38 -9.97 -38.81 -8.17
CA GLY A 38 -11.29 -39.26 -8.61
C GLY A 38 -12.46 -38.84 -7.72
N HIS A 39 -12.23 -38.22 -6.57
CA HIS A 39 -13.30 -37.67 -5.73
C HIS A 39 -13.89 -36.40 -6.35
N SER A 40 -15.23 -36.34 -6.35
CA SER A 40 -15.98 -35.20 -6.88
C SER A 40 -16.67 -34.43 -5.74
N PHE A 41 -16.69 -33.10 -5.85
CA PHE A 41 -17.27 -32.19 -4.87
C PHE A 41 -18.06 -31.08 -5.55
N CYS A 42 -18.96 -30.42 -4.82
CA CYS A 42 -19.47 -29.12 -5.23
C CYS A 42 -18.31 -28.11 -5.25
N MET A 43 -18.20 -27.27 -6.28
CA MET A 43 -17.21 -26.18 -6.31
C MET A 43 -17.28 -25.30 -5.04
N PRO A 44 -18.47 -24.85 -4.54
CA PRO A 44 -18.53 -24.10 -3.29
C PRO A 44 -18.01 -24.87 -2.07
N CYS A 45 -18.40 -26.15 -1.92
CA CYS A 45 -17.96 -26.96 -0.80
C CYS A 45 -16.45 -27.18 -0.81
N PHE A 46 -15.88 -27.35 -2.01
CA PHE A 46 -14.45 -27.48 -2.18
C PHE A 46 -13.71 -26.18 -1.85
N CYS A 47 -14.16 -25.03 -2.33
CA CYS A 47 -13.60 -23.72 -1.99
C CYS A 47 -13.54 -23.49 -0.47
N LEU A 48 -14.68 -23.68 0.22
CA LEU A 48 -14.78 -23.45 1.66
C LEU A 48 -13.88 -24.41 2.45
N SER A 49 -13.85 -25.70 2.07
CA SER A 49 -12.98 -26.68 2.75
C SER A 49 -11.49 -26.37 2.60
N TRP A 50 -11.10 -25.60 1.58
CA TRP A 50 -9.71 -25.24 1.35
C TRP A 50 -9.34 -23.93 2.06
N GLU A 51 -10.26 -22.99 2.24
CA GLU A 51 -9.98 -21.78 3.05
C GLU A 51 -9.62 -22.12 4.51
N GLU A 52 -10.13 -23.22 5.05
CA GLU A 52 -9.85 -23.66 6.42
C GLU A 52 -8.48 -24.37 6.55
N ASP A 53 -8.08 -25.14 5.54
CA ASP A 53 -6.82 -25.89 5.50
C ASP A 53 -5.78 -25.12 4.68
N ALA A 54 -5.10 -24.14 5.30
CA ALA A 54 -4.06 -23.29 4.70
C ALA A 54 -2.76 -24.02 4.24
N GLN A 55 -2.85 -25.29 3.83
CA GLN A 55 -1.75 -26.12 3.36
C GLN A 55 -1.65 -26.10 1.82
N HIS A 56 -0.44 -25.81 1.31
CA HIS A 56 -0.11 -25.90 -0.11
C HIS A 56 0.79 -27.12 -0.39
N PRO A 57 0.50 -27.97 -1.39
CA PRO A 57 -0.66 -27.95 -2.31
C PRO A 57 -1.96 -28.47 -1.67
N PRO A 58 -3.14 -28.16 -2.25
CA PRO A 58 -4.45 -28.61 -1.75
C PRO A 58 -4.54 -30.12 -1.59
N LEU A 59 -5.07 -30.54 -0.44
CA LEU A 59 -5.35 -31.95 -0.13
C LEU A 59 -6.80 -32.27 -0.48
N CYS A 60 -7.06 -33.51 -0.91
CA CYS A 60 -8.44 -33.98 -1.04
C CYS A 60 -9.11 -34.03 0.35
N PRO A 61 -10.30 -33.44 0.55
CA PRO A 61 -11.00 -33.50 1.84
C PRO A 61 -11.31 -34.92 2.34
N VAL A 62 -11.43 -35.88 1.41
CA VAL A 62 -11.78 -37.28 1.70
C VAL A 62 -10.54 -38.14 1.91
N CYS A 63 -9.65 -38.25 0.91
CA CYS A 63 -8.51 -39.17 0.97
C CYS A 63 -7.17 -38.52 1.37
N LYS A 64 -7.15 -37.19 1.56
CA LYS A 64 -5.95 -36.40 1.92
C LYS A 64 -4.78 -36.53 0.94
N GLU A 65 -5.03 -36.98 -0.29
CA GLU A 65 -4.02 -37.02 -1.36
C GLU A 65 -3.76 -35.61 -1.93
N LYS A 66 -2.50 -35.31 -2.26
CA LYS A 66 -2.09 -34.02 -2.84
C LYS A 66 -2.59 -33.90 -4.27
N SER A 67 -3.32 -32.82 -4.57
CA SER A 67 -3.77 -32.53 -5.93
C SER A 67 -2.80 -31.59 -6.64
N HIS A 68 -2.10 -32.08 -7.67
CA HIS A 68 -1.11 -31.31 -8.42
C HIS A 68 -1.69 -30.46 -9.57
N GLN A 69 -2.97 -30.66 -9.93
CA GLN A 69 -3.63 -29.90 -10.99
C GLN A 69 -5.10 -29.63 -10.66
N MET A 70 -5.46 -28.35 -10.53
CA MET A 70 -6.84 -27.88 -10.59
C MET A 70 -7.31 -27.74 -12.04
N ASN A 71 -7.13 -28.78 -12.86
CA ASN A 71 -7.76 -28.82 -14.18
C ASN A 71 -9.25 -29.06 -13.95
N LEU A 72 -9.98 -27.99 -13.66
CA LEU A 72 -11.44 -27.96 -13.51
C LEU A 72 -12.08 -28.20 -14.89
N LYS A 73 -11.88 -29.39 -15.46
CA LYS A 73 -12.64 -29.83 -16.62
C LYS A 73 -13.98 -30.30 -16.11
N THR A 74 -14.93 -29.39 -16.08
CA THR A 74 -16.34 -29.71 -15.85
C THR A 74 -16.75 -30.75 -16.90
N ASN A 75 -17.04 -31.98 -16.46
CA ASN A 75 -17.58 -32.99 -17.36
C ASN A 75 -18.99 -32.54 -17.77
N ILE A 76 -19.14 -32.06 -19.00
CA ILE A 76 -20.39 -31.48 -19.53
C ILE A 76 -21.56 -32.47 -19.33
N VAL A 77 -21.32 -33.77 -19.46
CA VAL A 77 -22.32 -34.83 -19.24
C VAL A 77 -22.76 -34.89 -17.78
N MET A 78 -21.84 -34.70 -16.83
CA MET A 78 -22.14 -34.63 -15.40
C MET A 78 -22.97 -33.38 -15.08
N MET A 79 -22.62 -32.23 -15.65
CA MET A 79 -23.39 -31.00 -15.49
C MET A 79 -24.82 -31.13 -16.04
N THR A 80 -24.99 -31.68 -17.24
CA THR A 80 -26.31 -31.89 -17.83
C THR A 80 -27.15 -32.87 -17.00
N ARG A 81 -26.53 -33.93 -16.47
CA ARG A 81 -27.23 -34.91 -15.62
C ARG A 81 -27.63 -34.34 -14.26
N VAL A 82 -26.75 -33.55 -13.63
CA VAL A 82 -27.04 -32.84 -12.38
C VAL A 82 -28.13 -31.78 -12.60
N PHE A 83 -28.08 -31.04 -13.71
CA PHE A 83 -29.12 -30.08 -14.10
C PHE A 83 -30.48 -30.76 -14.25
N LEU A 84 -30.55 -31.91 -14.94
CA LEU A 84 -31.78 -32.68 -15.09
C LEU A 84 -32.27 -33.28 -13.76
N ALA A 85 -31.35 -33.86 -12.97
CA ALA A 85 -31.67 -34.47 -11.68
C ALA A 85 -32.27 -33.46 -10.70
N ARG A 86 -31.78 -32.21 -10.70
CA ARG A 86 -32.32 -31.15 -9.85
C ARG A 86 -33.70 -30.67 -10.29
N ARG A 87 -33.99 -30.62 -11.59
CA ARG A 87 -35.35 -30.30 -12.09
C ARG A 87 -36.39 -31.35 -11.69
N THR A 88 -35.95 -32.59 -11.49
CA THR A 88 -36.82 -33.70 -11.09
C THR A 88 -36.78 -34.01 -9.58
N GLY A 89 -35.83 -33.41 -8.85
CA GLY A 89 -35.65 -33.62 -7.43
C GLY A 89 -36.54 -32.70 -6.60
N PRO A 90 -36.96 -33.12 -5.40
CA PRO A 90 -37.62 -32.22 -4.47
C PRO A 90 -36.59 -31.18 -4.03
N TYR A 91 -36.68 -29.96 -4.55
CA TYR A 91 -36.08 -28.82 -3.87
C TYR A 91 -36.80 -28.68 -2.52
N ASP A 92 -36.07 -28.32 -1.47
CA ASP A 92 -36.67 -27.76 -0.25
C ASP A 92 -37.36 -26.45 -0.67
N LEU A 93 -38.58 -26.59 -1.17
CA LEU A 93 -39.44 -25.51 -1.59
C LEU A 93 -39.71 -24.65 -0.36
N PRO A 94 -39.63 -23.30 -0.46
CA PRO A 94 -40.13 -22.43 0.59
C PRO A 94 -41.55 -22.84 0.97
N SER A 95 -41.94 -22.62 2.23
CA SER A 95 -43.21 -23.11 2.78
C SER A 95 -44.37 -22.88 1.80
N SER A 96 -45.34 -23.79 1.78
CA SER A 96 -46.47 -23.71 0.82
C SER A 96 -47.22 -22.37 0.85
N GLU A 97 -47.10 -21.61 1.94
CA GLU A 97 -47.69 -20.28 2.12
C GLU A 97 -47.00 -19.19 1.29
N GLU A 98 -45.67 -19.20 1.16
CA GLU A 98 -44.93 -18.17 0.40
C GLU A 98 -45.11 -18.30 -1.13
N GLN A 99 -45.42 -19.52 -1.58
CA GLN A 99 -45.60 -19.87 -2.99
C GLN A 99 -46.99 -19.54 -3.53
N ILE A 100 -47.93 -19.19 -2.66
CA ILE A 100 -49.29 -18.84 -3.05
C ILE A 100 -49.41 -17.31 -3.08
N CYS A 101 -49.99 -16.79 -4.14
CA CYS A 101 -50.37 -15.39 -4.22
C CYS A 101 -51.60 -15.16 -3.34
N GLU A 102 -51.47 -14.33 -2.32
CA GLU A 102 -52.54 -14.01 -1.36
C GLU A 102 -53.79 -13.41 -2.04
N ILE A 103 -53.60 -12.65 -3.13
CA ILE A 103 -54.70 -11.99 -3.85
C ILE A 103 -55.48 -13.00 -4.70
N HIS A 104 -54.77 -13.90 -5.40
CA HIS A 104 -55.37 -14.76 -6.43
C HIS A 104 -55.52 -16.21 -5.98
N MET A 105 -54.98 -16.57 -4.80
CA MET A 105 -54.89 -17.94 -4.28
C MET A 105 -54.30 -18.92 -5.31
N LYS A 106 -53.34 -18.46 -6.10
CA LYS A 106 -52.67 -19.22 -7.16
C LYS A 106 -51.17 -19.31 -6.89
N THR A 107 -50.57 -20.39 -7.35
CA THR A 107 -49.12 -20.59 -7.28
C THR A 107 -48.37 -19.51 -8.06
N LYS A 108 -47.37 -18.91 -7.43
CA LYS A 108 -46.43 -17.99 -8.05
C LYS A 108 -45.39 -18.84 -8.77
N ASN A 109 -45.41 -18.83 -10.10
CA ASN A 109 -44.54 -19.67 -10.95
C ASN A 109 -43.67 -18.84 -11.92
N PHE A 110 -43.88 -17.53 -11.96
CA PHE A 110 -43.23 -16.62 -12.89
C PHE A 110 -42.29 -15.68 -12.14
N PHE A 111 -41.13 -15.39 -12.72
CA PHE A 111 -40.17 -14.42 -12.19
C PHE A 111 -40.12 -13.21 -13.13
N CYS A 112 -40.17 -12.01 -12.56
CA CYS A 112 -40.02 -10.75 -13.29
C CYS A 112 -38.59 -10.25 -13.18
N GLU A 113 -37.86 -10.22 -14.30
CA GLU A 113 -36.45 -9.83 -14.31
C GLU A 113 -36.25 -8.34 -13.98
N VAL A 114 -37.24 -7.50 -14.25
CA VAL A 114 -37.16 -6.05 -14.00
C VAL A 114 -37.35 -5.73 -12.53
N SER A 115 -38.42 -6.25 -11.91
CA SER A 115 -38.78 -5.92 -10.53
C SER A 115 -38.19 -6.90 -9.49
N LYS A 116 -37.64 -8.04 -9.94
CA LYS A 116 -37.13 -9.15 -9.11
C LYS A 116 -38.19 -9.85 -8.26
N ASP A 117 -39.45 -9.74 -8.66
CA ASP A 117 -40.58 -10.35 -7.96
C ASP A 117 -40.99 -11.70 -8.53
N VAL A 118 -41.61 -12.51 -7.67
CA VAL A 118 -42.23 -13.79 -8.03
C VAL A 118 -43.75 -13.62 -8.14
N LEU A 119 -44.29 -13.90 -9.32
CA LEU A 119 -45.66 -13.61 -9.72
C LEU A 119 -46.45 -14.88 -10.00
N CYS A 120 -47.75 -14.85 -9.70
CA CYS A 120 -48.72 -15.77 -10.27
C CYS A 120 -49.17 -15.27 -11.66
N LEU A 121 -49.82 -16.14 -12.45
CA LEU A 121 -50.21 -15.82 -13.83
C LEU A 121 -51.12 -14.57 -13.96
N PRO A 122 -52.08 -14.31 -13.05
CA PRO A 122 -52.82 -13.05 -13.07
C PRO A 122 -51.94 -11.82 -12.80
N CYS A 123 -51.07 -11.86 -11.79
CA CYS A 123 -50.18 -10.76 -11.45
C CYS A 123 -49.20 -10.42 -12.58
N SER A 124 -48.73 -11.42 -13.33
CA SER A 124 -47.83 -11.19 -14.47
C SER A 124 -48.50 -10.50 -15.66
N LYS A 125 -49.84 -10.39 -15.67
CA LYS A 125 -50.62 -9.76 -16.75
C LYS A 125 -51.20 -8.40 -16.36
N THR A 126 -50.89 -7.90 -15.16
CA THR A 126 -51.33 -6.56 -14.74
C THR A 126 -50.66 -5.50 -15.61
N LYS A 127 -51.19 -4.27 -15.61
CA LYS A 127 -50.57 -3.15 -16.34
C LYS A 127 -49.12 -2.88 -15.89
N GLU A 128 -48.81 -3.18 -14.63
CA GLU A 128 -47.50 -3.01 -14.02
C GLU A 128 -46.45 -3.99 -14.58
N HIS A 129 -46.80 -5.28 -14.69
CA HIS A 129 -45.86 -6.30 -15.15
C HIS A 129 -46.07 -6.74 -16.60
N GLY A 130 -47.20 -6.43 -17.23
CA GLY A 130 -47.58 -6.96 -18.54
C GLY A 130 -46.64 -6.60 -19.69
N ALA A 131 -45.84 -5.54 -19.55
CA ALA A 131 -44.81 -5.15 -20.50
C ALA A 131 -43.42 -5.75 -20.19
N HIS A 132 -43.24 -6.38 -19.03
CA HIS A 132 -41.97 -6.98 -18.62
C HIS A 132 -41.83 -8.40 -19.18
N MET A 133 -40.58 -8.81 -19.37
CA MET A 133 -40.26 -10.19 -19.70
C MET A 133 -40.32 -11.06 -18.44
N HIS A 134 -41.02 -12.19 -18.55
CA HIS A 134 -41.16 -13.16 -17.47
C HIS A 134 -40.61 -14.52 -17.91
N CYS A 135 -40.01 -15.24 -16.97
CA CYS A 135 -39.62 -16.64 -17.15
C CYS A 135 -40.13 -17.48 -15.97
N SER A 136 -39.97 -18.80 -16.03
CA SER A 136 -40.29 -19.64 -14.86
C SER A 136 -39.26 -19.42 -13.76
N ILE A 137 -39.68 -19.58 -12.51
CA ILE A 137 -38.79 -19.49 -11.34
C ILE A 137 -37.63 -20.50 -11.46
N GLU A 138 -37.90 -21.71 -11.94
CA GLU A 138 -36.87 -22.73 -12.18
C GLU A 138 -35.80 -22.24 -13.15
N TRP A 139 -36.21 -21.59 -14.24
CA TRP A 139 -35.29 -21.07 -15.25
C TRP A 139 -34.47 -19.91 -14.70
N ALA A 140 -35.13 -18.95 -14.05
CA ALA A 140 -34.46 -17.82 -13.39
C ALA A 140 -33.44 -18.33 -12.36
N ALA A 141 -33.85 -19.21 -11.45
CA ALA A 141 -32.99 -19.74 -10.41
C ALA A 141 -31.72 -20.38 -10.98
N GLU A 142 -31.82 -21.13 -12.10
CA GLU A 142 -30.62 -21.70 -12.73
C GLU A 142 -29.78 -20.64 -13.43
N GLU A 143 -30.36 -19.67 -14.12
CA GLU A 143 -29.61 -18.59 -14.78
C GLU A 143 -28.78 -17.77 -13.77
N TYR A 144 -29.40 -17.37 -12.66
CA TYR A 144 -28.71 -16.70 -11.55
C TYR A 144 -27.64 -17.59 -10.94
N ARG A 145 -27.92 -18.89 -10.77
CA ARG A 145 -26.94 -19.85 -10.27
C ARG A 145 -25.71 -19.92 -11.18
N GLN A 146 -25.89 -20.01 -12.49
CA GLN A 146 -24.78 -20.05 -13.45
C GLN A 146 -23.96 -18.75 -13.42
N LYS A 147 -24.63 -17.59 -13.30
CA LYS A 147 -23.96 -16.29 -13.15
C LYS A 147 -23.10 -16.24 -11.89
N LEU A 148 -23.64 -16.68 -10.75
CA LEU A 148 -22.91 -16.75 -9.48
C LEU A 148 -21.72 -17.72 -9.56
N LEU A 149 -21.91 -18.90 -10.15
CA LEU A 149 -20.84 -19.88 -10.34
C LEU A 149 -19.69 -19.34 -11.21
N LYS A 150 -20.02 -18.60 -12.28
CA LYS A 150 -19.02 -17.94 -13.12
C LYS A 150 -18.21 -16.90 -12.33
N GLN A 151 -18.88 -16.07 -11.53
CA GLN A 151 -18.21 -15.08 -10.68
C GLN A 151 -17.31 -15.76 -9.63
N MET A 152 -17.81 -16.81 -8.97
CA MET A 152 -17.07 -17.56 -7.96
C MET A 152 -15.80 -18.21 -8.54
N ARG A 153 -15.88 -18.82 -9.74
CA ARG A 153 -14.69 -19.35 -10.44
C ARG A 153 -13.65 -18.26 -10.72
N SER A 154 -14.09 -17.10 -11.22
CA SER A 154 -13.17 -15.99 -11.50
C SER A 154 -12.50 -15.46 -10.24
N LEU A 155 -13.24 -15.37 -9.12
CA LEU A 155 -12.66 -14.98 -7.83
C LEU A 155 -11.65 -16.02 -7.35
N TRP A 156 -12.00 -17.30 -7.45
CA TRP A 156 -11.12 -18.41 -7.06
C TRP A 156 -9.78 -18.40 -7.82
N GLU A 157 -9.81 -18.22 -9.14
CA GLU A 157 -8.60 -18.12 -9.97
C GLU A 157 -7.71 -16.95 -9.55
N LYS A 158 -8.31 -15.79 -9.21
CA LYS A 158 -7.58 -14.62 -8.70
C LYS A 158 -6.94 -14.89 -7.34
N THR A 159 -7.64 -15.56 -6.43
CA THR A 159 -7.09 -15.94 -5.12
C THR A 159 -5.87 -16.83 -5.29
N GLN A 160 -5.96 -17.87 -6.12
CA GLN A 160 -4.84 -18.78 -6.41
C GLN A 160 -3.64 -18.05 -7.03
N GLU A 161 -3.88 -17.10 -7.95
CA GLU A 161 -2.82 -16.29 -8.54
C GLU A 161 -2.17 -15.37 -7.50
N ASN A 162 -2.95 -14.75 -6.63
CA ASN A 162 -2.43 -13.93 -5.53
C ASN A 162 -1.57 -14.75 -4.56
N GLU A 163 -1.97 -15.97 -4.21
CA GLU A 163 -1.17 -16.88 -3.38
C GLU A 163 0.18 -17.22 -4.03
N ARG A 164 0.20 -17.52 -5.33
CA ARG A 164 1.45 -17.74 -6.09
C ARG A 164 2.34 -16.51 -6.08
N ASN A 165 1.76 -15.33 -6.29
CA ASN A 165 2.48 -14.06 -6.24
C ASN A 165 3.07 -13.82 -4.85
N LEU A 166 2.28 -14.02 -3.79
CA LEU A 166 2.73 -13.90 -2.41
C LEU A 166 3.90 -14.84 -2.14
N HIS A 167 3.79 -16.12 -2.49
CA HIS A 167 4.87 -17.09 -2.30
C HIS A 167 6.16 -16.69 -3.04
N ARG A 168 6.04 -16.16 -4.26
CA ARG A 168 7.20 -15.67 -5.03
C ARG A 168 7.85 -14.48 -4.34
N GLU A 169 7.08 -13.49 -3.89
CA GLU A 169 7.63 -12.32 -3.19
C GLU A 169 8.23 -12.71 -1.83
N THR A 170 7.57 -13.57 -1.05
CA THR A 170 8.14 -14.11 0.20
C THR A 170 9.46 -14.84 -0.03
N SER A 171 9.59 -15.58 -1.13
CA SER A 171 10.84 -16.26 -1.50
C SER A 171 11.95 -15.27 -1.86
N LYS A 172 11.63 -14.17 -2.56
CA LYS A 172 12.59 -13.10 -2.83
C LYS A 172 13.05 -12.43 -1.54
N ILE A 173 12.13 -12.10 -0.64
CA ILE A 173 12.44 -11.49 0.68
C ILE A 173 13.38 -12.42 1.45
N ARG A 174 13.04 -13.71 1.57
CA ARG A 174 13.89 -14.69 2.27
C ARG A 174 15.28 -14.81 1.64
N ASN A 175 15.37 -14.76 0.32
CA ASN A 175 16.67 -14.76 -0.36
C ASN A 175 17.46 -13.48 -0.10
N TRP A 176 16.79 -12.33 -0.05
CA TRP A 176 17.42 -11.05 0.27
C TRP A 176 17.90 -10.99 1.73
N GLU A 177 17.12 -11.49 2.69
CA GLU A 177 17.52 -11.66 4.10
C GLU A 177 18.77 -12.55 4.24
N LYS A 178 18.84 -13.65 3.47
CA LYS A 178 20.04 -14.50 3.43
C LYS A 178 21.27 -13.76 2.89
N LEU A 179 21.09 -12.88 1.91
CA LEU A 179 22.17 -12.05 1.39
C LEU A 179 22.58 -10.96 2.39
N GLN A 180 21.64 -10.39 3.15
CA GLN A 180 21.93 -9.46 4.26
C GLN A 180 22.83 -10.07 5.33
N LEU A 181 22.67 -11.36 5.65
CA LEU A 181 23.55 -12.05 6.60
C LEU A 181 25.02 -12.16 6.11
N HIS A 182 25.25 -11.99 4.81
CA HIS A 182 26.59 -12.04 4.19
C HIS A 182 27.09 -10.66 3.76
N LEU A 183 26.28 -9.61 3.93
CA LEU A 183 26.75 -8.26 3.72
C LEU A 183 27.73 -7.93 4.85
N PRO A 184 28.98 -7.53 4.54
CA PRO A 184 29.86 -6.99 5.55
C PRO A 184 29.13 -5.85 6.24
N GLN A 185 29.29 -5.74 7.57
CA GLN A 185 28.72 -4.61 8.30
C GLN A 185 29.06 -3.32 7.56
N PRO A 186 28.08 -2.42 7.34
CA PRO A 186 28.37 -1.12 6.80
C PRO A 186 29.36 -0.45 7.75
N VAL A 187 30.64 -0.44 7.39
CA VAL A 187 31.62 0.37 8.09
C VAL A 187 31.27 1.79 7.68
N VAL A 188 30.67 2.55 8.59
CA VAL A 188 30.57 4.00 8.43
C VAL A 188 32.03 4.50 8.45
N PRO A 189 32.61 4.90 7.31
CA PRO A 189 33.96 5.43 7.32
C PRO A 189 33.95 6.65 8.25
N GLN A 190 34.90 6.74 9.18
CA GLN A 190 35.22 8.01 9.81
C GLN A 190 36.50 8.51 9.18
N LEU A 191 36.37 9.48 8.28
CA LEU A 191 37.51 10.13 7.65
C LEU A 191 38.02 11.23 8.58
N SER A 192 39.32 11.24 8.85
CA SER A 192 39.97 12.34 9.56
C SER A 192 40.02 13.57 8.64
N SER A 193 39.41 14.67 9.05
CA SER A 193 39.68 15.98 8.46
C SER A 193 41.00 16.51 8.99
N TRP A 194 41.83 17.08 8.11
CA TRP A 194 43.11 17.67 8.48
C TRP A 194 42.96 19.21 8.57
N PRO A 195 43.49 19.85 9.62
CA PRO A 195 43.52 21.31 9.71
C PRO A 195 44.28 21.92 8.54
N ILE A 196 43.73 22.99 7.97
CA ILE A 196 44.39 23.84 6.98
C ILE A 196 44.90 25.07 7.72
N THR A 197 46.22 25.14 7.91
CA THR A 197 46.88 26.26 8.59
C THR A 197 46.57 27.59 7.92
N GLY A 198 46.17 28.61 8.69
CA GLY A 198 45.85 29.95 8.19
C GLY A 198 44.48 30.08 7.50
N LEU A 199 43.68 29.00 7.42
CA LEU A 199 42.36 29.04 6.79
C LEU A 199 41.41 30.02 7.49
N MET A 200 41.40 30.00 8.82
CA MET A 200 40.53 30.91 9.59
C MET A 200 40.99 32.36 9.43
N ASP A 201 42.30 32.63 9.49
CA ASP A 201 42.86 33.97 9.28
C ASP A 201 42.53 34.53 7.87
N TRP A 202 42.42 33.65 6.87
CA TRP A 202 41.98 34.00 5.52
C TRP A 202 40.48 34.29 5.47
N LEU A 203 39.64 33.44 6.06
CA LEU A 203 38.18 33.61 6.07
C LEU A 203 37.72 34.86 6.82
N GLU A 204 38.43 35.24 7.88
CA GLU A 204 38.13 36.44 8.64
C GLU A 204 38.23 37.73 7.81
N GLN A 205 38.87 37.70 6.63
CA GLN A 205 38.96 38.84 5.72
C GLN A 205 37.66 39.11 4.96
N PHE A 206 36.72 38.16 4.93
CA PHE A 206 35.46 38.24 4.16
C PHE A 206 34.23 38.51 5.03
N GLN A 207 34.41 39.01 6.25
CA GLN A 207 33.34 39.14 7.24
C GLN A 207 32.19 40.06 6.78
N VAL A 208 30.99 39.49 6.71
CA VAL A 208 29.72 40.21 6.92
C VAL A 208 29.22 39.82 8.31
N THR A 209 29.40 40.74 9.27
CA THR A 209 28.85 40.72 10.64
C THR A 209 29.21 39.52 11.53
N ARG A 210 30.17 39.73 12.46
CA ARG A 210 30.27 38.97 13.71
C ARG A 210 29.00 39.25 14.53
N HIS A 211 28.19 38.23 14.77
CA HIS A 211 26.88 38.30 15.43
C HIS A 211 25.83 39.11 14.65
N VAL A 212 25.13 38.45 13.72
CA VAL A 212 23.71 38.80 13.55
C VAL A 212 23.03 38.35 14.84
N PRO A 213 22.37 39.23 15.63
CA PRO A 213 21.50 38.79 16.71
C PRO A 213 20.26 38.17 16.06
N VAL A 214 20.39 36.94 15.54
CA VAL A 214 19.27 36.12 15.05
C VAL A 214 18.31 35.78 16.22
N PHE A 215 18.64 36.20 17.46
CA PHE A 215 17.92 35.93 18.69
C PHE A 215 17.01 37.06 19.19
N GLU A 216 17.11 38.31 18.72
CA GLU A 216 16.31 39.40 19.30
C GLU A 216 14.85 39.43 18.79
N ASP A 217 14.59 38.99 17.56
CA ASP A 217 13.23 38.96 17.00
C ASP A 217 12.36 37.82 17.59
N LEU A 218 12.94 36.91 18.37
CA LEU A 218 12.24 35.80 18.99
C LEU A 218 11.58 36.14 20.34
N GLN A 219 12.00 37.20 21.04
CA GLN A 219 11.31 37.62 22.28
C GLN A 219 9.97 38.31 22.02
N CYS A 220 9.79 38.94 20.85
CA CYS A 220 8.54 39.60 20.49
C CYS A 220 7.42 38.62 20.10
N TRP A 221 7.74 37.39 19.68
CA TRP A 221 6.75 36.34 19.43
C TRP A 221 6.44 35.46 20.66
N LEU A 222 7.29 35.52 21.69
CA LEU A 222 7.09 34.79 22.96
C LEU A 222 6.33 35.59 24.03
N SER A 223 6.05 36.88 23.81
CA SER A 223 5.30 37.72 24.75
C SER A 223 3.99 38.24 24.14
N GLY A 224 2.91 37.45 24.28
CA GLY A 224 1.53 37.85 23.98
C GLY A 224 0.54 36.91 24.71
N PRO A 225 -0.59 37.44 25.22
CA PRO A 225 -1.02 37.25 26.60
C PRO A 225 -1.72 35.91 26.90
N ASP A 226 -1.58 35.47 28.16
CA ASP A 226 -2.26 34.34 28.78
C ASP A 226 -3.78 34.32 28.55
N LEU A 227 -4.35 33.12 28.34
CA LEU A 227 -5.45 32.52 29.13
C LEU A 227 -5.89 31.14 28.52
N PRO A 228 -6.57 30.26 29.29
CA PRO A 228 -6.26 28.83 29.34
C PRO A 228 -7.27 27.95 28.59
N GLY A 229 -6.76 26.85 28.04
CA GLY A 229 -7.58 25.79 27.46
C GLY A 229 -6.72 24.59 27.07
N VAL A 230 -6.50 23.68 28.02
CA VAL A 230 -5.82 22.41 27.78
C VAL A 230 -6.64 21.56 26.79
N ASN A 231 -6.02 21.16 25.69
CA ASN A 231 -6.31 19.88 25.03
C ASN A 231 -5.05 19.35 24.36
N ASN A 232 -4.56 18.24 24.91
CA ASN A 232 -3.36 17.53 24.50
C ASN A 232 -3.46 17.05 23.05
N THR A 233 -2.54 17.54 22.20
CA THR A 233 -2.20 16.96 20.89
C THR A 233 -0.69 16.67 20.89
N PRO A 234 -0.21 15.64 20.17
CA PRO A 234 1.16 15.19 20.29
C PRO A 234 2.11 16.29 19.81
N THR A 235 3.06 16.63 20.67
CA THR A 235 4.06 17.70 20.53
C THR A 235 4.76 17.60 19.19
N ARG A 236 4.30 18.37 18.19
CA ARG A 236 5.01 18.55 16.92
C ARG A 236 6.40 19.13 17.27
N PRO A 237 7.52 18.53 16.81
CA PRO A 237 8.84 19.12 17.05
C PRO A 237 8.82 20.54 16.49
N LYS A 238 9.03 21.52 17.38
CA LYS A 238 9.10 22.94 16.99
C LYS A 238 10.45 23.15 16.31
N TYR A 239 10.45 23.07 14.99
CA TYR A 239 11.59 23.48 14.19
C TYR A 239 11.60 25.00 14.09
N PHE A 240 12.76 25.59 14.36
CA PHE A 240 13.03 27.01 14.16
C PHE A 240 13.63 27.19 12.78
N LEU A 241 13.03 28.07 11.97
CA LEU A 241 13.48 28.41 10.63
C LEU A 241 13.86 29.89 10.61
N ALA A 242 15.05 30.20 10.11
CA ALA A 242 15.57 31.54 10.00
C ALA A 242 16.24 31.77 8.64
N TRP A 243 16.14 33.02 8.17
CA TRP A 243 16.73 33.48 6.92
C TRP A 243 17.67 34.64 7.21
N GLY A 244 18.77 34.74 6.46
CA GLY A 244 19.64 35.91 6.50
C GLY A 244 18.88 37.19 6.13
N ALA A 245 19.32 38.35 6.63
CA ALA A 245 18.71 39.62 6.25
C ALA A 245 19.01 39.97 4.78
N GLU A 246 20.22 39.64 4.33
CA GLU A 246 20.74 39.97 3.00
C GLU A 246 20.74 38.74 2.07
N SER A 247 20.61 39.00 0.77
CA SER A 247 20.81 38.00 -0.29
C SER A 247 22.00 38.41 -1.15
N PHE A 248 22.78 37.42 -1.61
CA PHE A 248 24.02 37.63 -2.34
C PHE A 248 23.86 37.26 -3.81
N THR A 249 24.31 38.15 -4.69
CA THR A 249 24.33 37.97 -6.15
C THR A 249 25.74 38.06 -6.75
N SER A 250 26.75 38.31 -5.92
CA SER A 250 28.17 38.40 -6.29
C SER A 250 29.05 38.43 -5.04
N GLY A 251 30.35 38.20 -5.21
CA GLY A 251 31.38 38.32 -4.19
C GLY A 251 31.61 37.07 -3.35
N GLN A 252 32.57 37.21 -2.44
CA GLN A 252 32.93 36.20 -1.45
C GLN A 252 32.37 36.59 -0.08
N HIS A 253 31.69 35.66 0.59
CA HIS A 253 30.97 35.89 1.85
C HIS A 253 31.23 34.78 2.85
N TYR A 254 31.36 35.14 4.12
CA TYR A 254 31.59 34.19 5.21
C TYR A 254 30.76 34.52 6.44
N TRP A 255 30.16 33.49 7.05
CA TRP A 255 29.43 33.59 8.32
C TRP A 255 29.55 32.31 9.14
N GLU A 256 29.32 32.41 10.45
CA GLU A 256 29.47 31.29 11.39
C GLU A 256 28.23 31.06 12.24
N VAL A 257 27.99 29.78 12.57
CA VAL A 257 26.89 29.35 13.46
C VAL A 257 27.43 28.45 14.55
N ASN A 258 27.05 28.71 15.78
CA ASN A 258 27.29 27.78 16.87
C ASN A 258 26.24 26.65 16.84
N VAL A 259 26.69 25.41 16.60
CA VAL A 259 25.84 24.22 16.57
C VAL A 259 26.09 23.28 17.76
N ALA A 260 26.82 23.76 18.79
CA ALA A 260 27.10 23.02 20.00
C ALA A 260 25.80 22.59 20.70
N GLY A 261 25.68 21.31 21.05
CA GLY A 261 24.51 20.77 21.77
C GLY A 261 23.28 20.44 20.91
N TYR A 262 23.24 20.81 19.62
CA TYR A 262 22.12 20.49 18.72
C TYR A 262 22.48 19.34 17.78
N CYS A 263 21.61 18.32 17.65
CA CYS A 263 21.82 17.21 16.71
C CYS A 263 20.91 17.21 15.48
N ASN A 264 19.90 18.09 15.44
CA ASN A 264 19.01 18.26 14.31
C ASN A 264 19.07 19.71 13.81
N TRP A 265 19.84 19.97 12.77
CA TRP A 265 19.99 21.30 12.19
C TRP A 265 20.31 21.24 10.70
N ALA A 266 20.06 22.36 10.00
CA ALA A 266 20.44 22.59 8.62
C ALA A 266 20.98 24.02 8.50
N ILE A 267 22.11 24.21 7.82
CA ILE A 267 22.70 25.52 7.55
C ILE A 267 23.23 25.59 6.13
N GLY A 268 23.22 26.77 5.52
CA GLY A 268 23.82 26.99 4.21
C GLY A 268 23.11 28.08 3.42
N PHE A 269 23.01 27.89 2.11
CA PHE A 269 22.37 28.84 1.20
C PHE A 269 21.21 28.20 0.46
N CYS A 270 20.16 28.99 0.25
CA CYS A 270 19.05 28.65 -0.64
C CYS A 270 18.84 29.79 -1.62
N ASP A 271 18.39 29.48 -2.83
CA ASP A 271 17.93 30.49 -3.75
C ASP A 271 16.49 30.98 -3.43
N ASP A 272 16.15 32.14 -3.98
CA ASP A 272 14.83 32.75 -3.82
C ASP A 272 13.69 31.90 -4.41
N PHE A 273 14.00 30.99 -5.34
CA PHE A 273 13.00 30.12 -5.97
C PHE A 273 12.57 29.01 -5.02
N TRP A 274 13.52 28.37 -4.34
CA TRP A 274 13.29 27.37 -3.32
C TRP A 274 12.51 27.94 -2.13
N ALA A 275 12.86 29.14 -1.68
CA ALA A 275 12.16 29.81 -0.57
C ALA A 275 10.65 30.03 -0.84
N LYS A 276 10.23 30.08 -2.12
CA LYS A 276 8.83 30.26 -2.54
C LYS A 276 8.09 28.94 -2.78
N LYS A 277 8.78 27.80 -2.73
CA LYS A 277 8.20 26.48 -3.00
C LYS A 277 7.55 25.93 -1.72
N ASN A 278 6.26 25.59 -1.81
CA ASN A 278 5.50 25.06 -0.67
C ASN A 278 5.98 23.67 -0.18
N ASP A 279 6.78 22.96 -0.97
CA ASP A 279 7.10 21.54 -0.75
C ASP A 279 8.51 21.28 -0.16
N MET A 280 9.35 22.32 0.04
CA MET A 280 10.66 22.24 0.74
C MET A 280 11.54 21.00 0.43
N ALA A 281 11.43 20.41 -0.76
CA ALA A 281 12.08 19.15 -1.08
C ALA A 281 13.61 19.32 -1.16
N LEU A 282 14.35 18.48 -0.42
CA LEU A 282 15.82 18.55 -0.25
C LEU A 282 16.64 18.08 -1.46
N ASP A 283 15.99 17.51 -2.47
CA ASP A 283 16.61 17.11 -3.74
C ASP A 283 16.35 18.13 -4.87
N SER A 284 15.88 19.34 -4.54
CA SER A 284 15.66 20.40 -5.52
C SER A 284 16.98 21.08 -5.92
N GLU A 285 17.09 21.54 -7.16
CA GLU A 285 18.14 22.50 -7.53
C GLU A 285 17.95 23.82 -6.75
N GLY A 286 19.05 24.53 -6.46
CA GLY A 286 19.01 25.82 -5.77
C GLY A 286 19.19 25.80 -4.25
N ILE A 287 19.57 24.65 -3.66
CA ILE A 287 19.91 24.54 -2.23
C ILE A 287 21.30 23.94 -2.01
N PHE A 288 22.05 24.59 -1.12
CA PHE A 288 23.42 24.23 -0.75
C PHE A 288 23.50 24.19 0.78
N LEU A 289 23.07 23.07 1.36
CA LEU A 289 22.87 22.91 2.79
C LEU A 289 23.72 21.78 3.34
N LEU A 290 24.23 21.99 4.55
CA LEU A 290 24.79 20.97 5.44
C LEU A 290 23.77 20.69 6.55
N PHE A 291 23.43 19.43 6.73
CA PHE A 291 22.51 18.94 7.75
C PHE A 291 23.26 18.13 8.80
N CYS A 292 22.75 18.17 10.02
CA CYS A 292 23.02 17.18 11.05
C CYS A 292 21.68 16.55 11.46
N ILE A 293 21.62 15.22 11.46
CA ILE A 293 20.41 14.46 11.82
C ILE A 293 20.78 13.43 12.88
N GLN A 294 19.97 13.33 13.93
CA GLN A 294 20.10 12.28 14.95
C GLN A 294 19.34 11.02 14.55
N GLU A 295 20.04 9.89 14.49
CA GLU A 295 19.46 8.56 14.29
C GLU A 295 20.09 7.59 15.30
N ASN A 296 19.28 6.85 16.07
CA ASN A 296 19.75 5.84 17.05
C ASN A 296 20.83 6.35 18.04
N ASN A 297 20.68 7.58 18.55
CA ASN A 297 21.65 8.27 19.43
C ASN A 297 23.00 8.63 18.78
N GLN A 298 23.12 8.53 17.46
CA GLN A 298 24.27 9.01 16.71
C GLN A 298 23.85 10.16 15.78
N CYS A 299 24.67 11.21 15.72
CA CYS A 299 24.39 12.38 14.87
C CYS A 299 25.26 12.30 13.61
N SER A 300 24.62 12.29 12.45
CA SER A 300 25.23 12.12 11.13
C SER A 300 25.08 13.38 10.29
N LEU A 301 26.10 13.70 9.50
CA LEU A 301 26.11 14.87 8.64
C LEU A 301 25.67 14.51 7.21
N PHE A 302 24.96 15.41 6.54
CA PHE A 302 24.54 15.24 5.15
C PHE A 302 24.65 16.55 4.37
N THR A 303 24.79 16.47 3.05
CA THR A 303 24.72 17.61 2.12
C THR A 303 23.52 17.52 1.21
N SER A 304 22.93 18.64 0.79
CA SER A 304 21.81 18.66 -0.18
C SER A 304 22.30 18.41 -1.62
N SER A 305 21.37 18.14 -2.52
CA SER A 305 21.54 18.24 -3.99
C SER A 305 22.87 17.74 -4.56
N PRO A 306 23.16 16.41 -4.47
CA PRO A 306 22.27 15.34 -3.99
C PRO A 306 22.42 15.06 -2.49
N LEU A 307 21.36 14.53 -1.86
CA LEU A 307 21.39 14.12 -0.45
C LEU A 307 22.48 13.06 -0.20
N THR A 308 23.59 13.47 0.41
CA THR A 308 24.80 12.64 0.52
C THR A 308 25.38 12.66 1.94
N PRO A 309 25.70 11.49 2.54
CA PRO A 309 26.26 11.42 3.88
C PRO A 309 27.69 11.93 3.92
N GLN A 310 28.04 12.64 5.00
CA GLN A 310 29.36 13.17 5.27
C GLN A 310 30.01 12.38 6.41
N TYR A 311 31.20 11.84 6.12
CA TYR A 311 31.91 10.89 6.96
C TYR A 311 32.98 11.53 7.86
N VAL A 312 32.91 12.84 8.04
CA VAL A 312 33.81 13.60 8.90
C VAL A 312 33.26 13.72 10.32
N ARG A 313 34.14 13.98 11.28
CA ARG A 313 33.73 14.16 12.67
C ARG A 313 32.80 15.36 12.80
N ARG A 314 31.67 15.18 13.47
CA ARG A 314 30.69 16.23 13.72
C ARG A 314 31.35 17.44 14.40
N PRO A 315 31.12 18.67 13.91
CA PRO A 315 31.57 19.88 14.60
C PRO A 315 30.85 20.01 15.94
N LEU A 316 31.61 20.28 17.01
CA LEU A 316 31.08 20.46 18.37
C LEU A 316 30.98 21.93 18.79
N GLY A 317 31.25 22.86 17.86
CA GLY A 317 31.31 24.30 18.10
C GLY A 317 30.78 25.08 16.92
N GLN A 318 31.58 26.02 16.41
CA GLN A 318 31.22 26.86 15.27
C GLN A 318 31.41 26.13 13.93
N VAL A 319 30.40 26.23 13.08
CA VAL A 319 30.48 25.88 11.66
C VAL A 319 30.47 27.16 10.85
N GLY A 320 31.53 27.35 10.08
CA GLY A 320 31.65 28.41 9.09
C GLY A 320 31.02 27.99 7.77
N VAL A 321 30.33 28.92 7.12
CA VAL A 321 29.75 28.76 5.79
C VAL A 321 30.37 29.84 4.90
N PHE A 322 31.05 29.40 3.85
CA PHE A 322 31.73 30.25 2.88
C PHE A 322 31.05 30.15 1.51
N LEU A 323 30.85 31.29 0.87
CA LEU A 323 30.36 31.43 -0.50
C LEU A 323 31.40 32.19 -1.31
N ASP A 324 31.72 31.66 -2.49
CA ASP A 324 32.38 32.39 -3.57
C ASP A 324 31.46 32.32 -4.78
N TYR A 325 30.74 33.42 -5.03
CA TYR A 325 29.68 33.46 -6.03
C TYR A 325 30.27 33.32 -7.44
N GLU A 326 31.36 34.04 -7.73
CA GLU A 326 32.02 34.02 -9.04
C GLU A 326 32.68 32.67 -9.34
N ALA A 327 33.24 31.99 -8.35
CA ALA A 327 33.84 30.67 -8.53
C ALA A 327 32.82 29.52 -8.50
N GLY A 328 31.55 29.80 -8.16
CA GLY A 328 30.53 28.76 -8.05
C GLY A 328 30.78 27.83 -6.86
N LEU A 329 31.25 28.32 -5.72
CA LEU A 329 31.71 27.50 -4.60
C LEU A 329 30.96 27.82 -3.31
N VAL A 330 30.40 26.80 -2.66
CA VAL A 330 29.92 26.88 -1.27
C VAL A 330 30.70 25.88 -0.43
N SER A 331 31.28 26.30 0.68
CA SER A 331 32.07 25.42 1.55
C SER A 331 31.64 25.53 3.01
N PHE A 332 31.66 24.39 3.70
CA PHE A 332 31.35 24.27 5.12
C PHE A 332 32.60 23.89 5.89
N ILE A 333 32.84 24.57 6.99
CA ILE A 333 34.14 24.57 7.67
C ILE A 333 33.92 24.37 9.16
N ASN A 334 34.68 23.47 9.76
CA ASN A 334 34.76 23.36 11.21
C ASN A 334 35.75 24.40 11.72
N ALA A 335 35.24 25.48 12.30
CA ALA A 335 36.05 26.61 12.76
C ALA A 335 37.00 26.22 13.90
N ALA A 336 36.60 25.27 14.76
CA ALA A 336 37.43 24.83 15.89
C ALA A 336 38.67 24.04 15.45
N THR A 337 38.59 23.33 14.32
CA THR A 337 39.69 22.51 13.80
C THR A 337 40.31 23.09 12.52
N SER A 338 39.87 24.27 12.08
CA SER A 338 40.29 24.89 10.81
C SER A 338 40.27 23.91 9.64
N SER A 339 39.24 23.07 9.53
CA SER A 339 39.17 22.01 8.52
C SER A 339 37.87 22.05 7.73
N ILE A 340 37.93 21.77 6.44
CA ILE A 340 36.75 21.65 5.58
C ILE A 340 35.92 20.43 6.00
N ILE A 341 34.62 20.64 6.17
CA ILE A 341 33.61 19.59 6.36
C ILE A 341 33.22 19.03 5.00
N CYS A 342 32.77 19.92 4.10
CA CYS A 342 32.41 19.60 2.72
C CYS A 342 32.38 20.87 1.85
N SER A 343 32.34 20.68 0.54
CA SER A 343 32.24 21.76 -0.44
C SER A 343 31.34 21.36 -1.61
N PHE A 344 30.64 22.34 -2.17
CA PHE A 344 29.87 22.27 -3.41
C PHE A 344 30.66 23.00 -4.50
N PRO A 345 31.48 22.31 -5.30
CA PRO A 345 32.25 22.93 -6.36
C PRO A 345 31.39 23.14 -7.63
N SER A 346 31.75 24.14 -8.44
CA SER A 346 31.20 24.35 -9.78
C SER A 346 29.67 24.50 -9.82
N CYS A 347 29.10 25.14 -8.81
CA CYS A 347 27.70 25.47 -8.73
C CYS A 347 27.32 26.55 -9.75
N SER A 348 26.21 26.35 -10.46
CA SER A 348 25.63 27.36 -11.34
C SER A 348 24.65 28.24 -10.57
N PHE A 349 25.09 29.42 -10.13
CA PHE A 349 24.21 30.38 -9.45
C PHE A 349 23.49 31.27 -10.46
N SER A 350 22.20 31.00 -10.68
CA SER A 350 21.34 31.80 -11.58
C SER A 350 20.52 32.88 -10.87
N SER A 351 20.56 32.91 -9.55
CA SER A 351 19.64 33.63 -8.68
C SER A 351 20.36 34.07 -7.39
N ALA A 352 19.78 35.06 -6.72
CA ALA A 352 20.30 35.52 -5.44
C ALA A 352 20.25 34.38 -4.41
N LEU A 353 21.35 34.20 -3.68
CA LEU A 353 21.47 33.20 -2.62
C LEU A 353 21.27 33.85 -1.26
N LYS A 354 20.43 33.24 -0.44
CA LYS A 354 20.09 33.72 0.89
C LYS A 354 20.57 32.74 1.96
N PRO A 355 21.25 33.20 3.03
CA PRO A 355 21.58 32.35 4.16
C PRO A 355 20.32 31.72 4.75
N PHE A 356 20.40 30.44 5.06
CA PHE A 356 19.32 29.66 5.63
C PHE A 356 19.81 28.89 6.84
N LEU A 357 18.98 28.87 7.88
CA LEU A 357 19.21 28.10 9.10
C LEU A 357 17.92 27.45 9.57
N CYS A 358 18.02 26.18 9.93
CA CYS A 358 16.95 25.41 10.56
C CYS A 358 17.52 24.67 11.77
N SER A 359 16.80 24.63 12.89
CA SER A 359 17.15 23.79 14.04
C SER A 359 15.91 23.17 14.68
N GLY A 360 16.01 21.90 15.08
CA GLY A 360 15.04 21.24 15.95
C GLY A 360 15.51 21.30 17.40
N HIS A 361 14.60 21.59 18.32
CA HIS A 361 14.92 21.48 19.76
C HIS A 361 15.25 20.01 20.10
N PRO A 362 16.27 19.74 20.95
CA PRO A 362 16.47 18.40 21.52
C PRO A 362 15.25 17.93 22.33
#